data_AF-A0A3M1QBE3-F1
#
_entry.id   AF-A0A3M1QBE3-F1
#
_cell.length_a   1.000
_cell.length_b   1.000
_cell.length_c   1.000
_cell.angle_alpha   90.00
_cell.angle_beta   90.00
_cell.angle_gamma   90.00
#
_symmetry.space_group_name_H-M   'P 1'
#
loop_
_entity.id
_entity.type
_entity.pdbx_description
1 polymer ?
#
loop_
_entity_poly.entity_id
_entity_poly.type
_entity_poly.pdbx_seq_one_letter_code
_entity_poly.pdbx_strand_id
1 'polypeptide(L)'
;ALDSLGNTTAATGKGFAIGSAALTAMALLAAYVQVVQQQQTTQAVEWAKSHPVAENVAVYRGYGQWAANADGGIHGGLGIVPDHLAHTLRKDHADGKSIEVQLGEYDQDANAWNVTYAGAHFRIVRADAASIRDLMIFYNVTLMNPRVLGGLFLGVLLAFVFCALTMNAVGRAAYRMMNECRRQFGKMREAFKAQGMAEEDIKDPMKWPTKVQHEGVQYPQYAECVAISTAGAQAEMVLPASLAILVPIAVGLVLGVPGVIGMLMGGLTSGFAIAIYMANAGGAWDNAKKYIETGHHGGKGSDAHKAGVVGDTVGDPFKDTSGPSLNILIKLISIVSVVFAGLIVKYAPMIGEMIGLG
;
A
#
# COMPACT_ATOMS: atom_id res chain seq x y z
N ALA A 1 15.67 -6.91 -32.96
CA ALA A 1 14.53 -7.87 -32.96
C ALA A 1 14.31 -8.48 -31.57
N LEU A 2 15.26 -9.26 -31.02
CA LEU A 2 15.13 -9.93 -29.71
C LEU A 2 14.83 -8.97 -28.54
N ASP A 3 15.50 -7.82 -28.53
CA ASP A 3 15.34 -6.83 -27.46
C ASP A 3 13.93 -6.16 -27.45
N SER A 4 13.28 -5.99 -28.60
CA SER A 4 11.89 -5.48 -28.66
C SER A 4 10.87 -6.54 -28.21
N LEU A 5 11.12 -7.81 -28.54
CA LEU A 5 10.34 -8.91 -27.99
C LEU A 5 10.47 -8.97 -26.46
N GLY A 6 11.70 -8.78 -25.95
CA GLY A 6 12.00 -8.72 -24.51
C GLY A 6 11.19 -7.65 -23.77
N ASN A 7 11.04 -6.45 -24.32
CA ASN A 7 10.20 -5.40 -23.75
C ASN A 7 8.74 -5.82 -23.60
N THR A 8 8.19 -6.45 -24.64
CA THR A 8 6.81 -6.95 -24.62
C THR A 8 6.65 -8.07 -23.59
N THR A 9 7.59 -9.01 -23.52
CA THR A 9 7.60 -10.07 -22.49
C THR A 9 7.70 -9.49 -21.09
N ALA A 10 8.52 -8.46 -20.87
CA ALA A 10 8.64 -7.78 -19.59
C ALA A 10 7.32 -7.08 -19.19
N ALA A 11 6.65 -6.41 -20.12
CA ALA A 11 5.33 -5.81 -19.87
C ALA A 11 4.27 -6.87 -19.52
N THR A 12 4.24 -7.99 -20.25
CA THR A 12 3.34 -9.13 -19.94
C THR A 12 3.63 -9.70 -18.55
N GLY A 13 4.91 -9.89 -18.19
CA GLY A 13 5.32 -10.36 -16.87
C GLY A 13 4.89 -9.40 -15.75
N LYS A 14 5.06 -8.08 -15.96
CA LYS A 14 4.56 -7.04 -15.04
C LYS A 14 3.04 -7.12 -14.90
N GLY A 15 2.30 -7.33 -16.00
CA GLY A 15 0.85 -7.52 -15.99
C GLY A 15 0.41 -8.72 -15.13
N PHE A 16 1.06 -9.87 -15.27
CA PHE A 16 0.82 -11.04 -14.41
C PHE A 16 1.10 -10.76 -12.94
N ALA A 17 2.22 -10.10 -12.64
CA ALA A 17 2.58 -9.72 -11.27
C ALA A 17 1.55 -8.77 -10.63
N ILE A 18 1.05 -7.79 -11.40
CA ILE A 18 0.02 -6.85 -10.94
C ILE A 18 -1.34 -7.55 -10.75
N GLY A 19 -1.75 -8.40 -11.70
CA GLY A 19 -3.00 -9.16 -11.61
C GLY A 19 -3.04 -10.12 -10.43
N SER A 20 -1.97 -10.89 -10.22
CA SER A 20 -1.82 -11.78 -9.05
C SER A 20 -1.77 -11.01 -7.73
N ALA A 21 -1.11 -9.84 -7.70
CA ALA A 21 -1.11 -8.98 -6.51
C ALA A 21 -2.51 -8.48 -6.17
N ALA A 22 -3.34 -8.13 -7.15
CA ALA A 22 -4.72 -7.70 -6.93
C ALA A 22 -5.58 -8.82 -6.31
N LEU A 23 -5.49 -10.04 -6.84
CA LEU A 23 -6.17 -11.22 -6.27
C LEU A 23 -5.69 -11.51 -4.84
N THR A 24 -4.38 -11.44 -4.62
CA THR A 24 -3.77 -11.64 -3.30
C THR A 24 -4.24 -10.59 -2.31
N ALA A 25 -4.34 -9.33 -2.72
CA ALA A 25 -4.82 -8.23 -1.88
C ALA A 25 -6.29 -8.42 -1.47
N MET A 26 -7.14 -8.91 -2.37
CA MET A 26 -8.52 -9.28 -2.02
C MET A 26 -8.57 -10.42 -0.99
N ALA A 27 -7.74 -11.44 -1.16
CA ALA A 27 -7.63 -12.52 -0.17
C ALA A 27 -7.12 -12.00 1.19
N LEU A 28 -6.14 -11.09 1.19
CA LEU A 28 -5.63 -10.45 2.40
C LEU A 28 -6.66 -9.53 3.05
N LEU A 29 -7.55 -8.89 2.29
CA LEU A 29 -8.68 -8.13 2.84
C LEU A 29 -9.66 -9.06 3.57
N ALA A 30 -9.97 -10.22 3.00
CA ALA A 30 -10.77 -11.24 3.69
C ALA A 30 -10.04 -11.76 4.95
N ALA A 31 -8.73 -12.01 4.86
CA ALA A 31 -7.92 -12.40 6.01
C ALA A 31 -7.89 -11.31 7.10
N TYR A 32 -7.83 -10.03 6.72
CA TYR A 32 -7.90 -8.93 7.67
C TYR A 32 -9.22 -8.95 8.45
N VAL A 33 -10.35 -9.15 7.77
CA VAL A 33 -11.66 -9.27 8.40
C VAL A 33 -11.70 -10.46 9.37
N GLN A 34 -11.15 -11.62 8.99
CA GLN A 34 -11.05 -12.79 9.86
C GLN A 34 -10.14 -12.57 11.08
N VAL A 35 -9.02 -11.87 10.92
CA VAL A 35 -8.15 -11.55 12.07
C VAL A 35 -8.86 -10.56 12.99
N VAL A 36 -9.54 -9.54 12.46
CA VAL A 36 -10.36 -8.62 13.27
C VAL A 36 -11.40 -9.41 14.08
N GLN A 37 -12.07 -10.36 13.45
CA GLN A 37 -13.04 -11.25 14.08
C GLN A 37 -12.42 -12.06 15.24
N GLN A 38 -11.29 -12.72 14.99
CA GLN A 38 -10.58 -13.50 15.99
C GLN A 38 -10.10 -12.65 17.17
N GLN A 39 -9.67 -11.41 16.90
CA GLN A 39 -9.20 -10.49 17.92
C GLN A 39 -10.32 -10.03 18.85
N GLN A 40 -11.55 -9.90 18.36
CA GLN A 40 -12.71 -9.58 19.20
C GLN A 40 -12.94 -10.66 20.27
N THR A 41 -12.91 -11.94 19.89
CA THR A 41 -13.04 -13.05 20.84
C THR A 41 -11.83 -13.15 21.76
N THR A 42 -10.61 -13.05 21.22
CA THR A 42 -9.38 -13.14 22.03
C THR A 42 -9.36 -12.08 23.13
N GLN A 43 -9.68 -10.83 22.79
CA GLN A 43 -9.73 -9.74 23.77
C GLN A 43 -10.87 -9.88 24.77
N ALA A 44 -12.02 -10.47 24.38
CA ALA A 44 -13.11 -10.76 25.29
C ALA A 44 -12.71 -11.82 26.33
N VAL A 45 -12.05 -12.90 25.89
CA VAL A 45 -11.51 -13.95 26.76
C VAL A 45 -10.47 -13.40 27.72
N GLU A 46 -9.53 -12.58 27.23
CA GLU A 46 -8.52 -11.93 28.10
C GLU A 46 -9.15 -10.99 29.12
N TRP A 47 -10.11 -10.18 28.71
CA TRP A 47 -10.83 -9.26 29.58
C TRP A 47 -11.58 -10.02 30.69
N ALA A 48 -12.25 -11.12 30.35
CA ALA A 48 -13.02 -11.95 31.28
C ALA A 48 -12.17 -12.61 32.39
N LYS A 49 -10.84 -12.75 32.20
CA LYS A 49 -9.94 -13.23 33.27
C LYS A 49 -9.87 -12.29 34.48
N SER A 50 -10.07 -11.00 34.24
CA SER A 50 -10.07 -9.95 35.27
C SER A 50 -11.47 -9.49 35.67
N HIS A 51 -12.47 -9.80 34.83
CA HIS A 51 -13.88 -9.44 35.02
C HIS A 51 -14.74 -10.69 34.80
N PRO A 52 -14.98 -11.50 35.85
CA PRO A 52 -15.74 -12.74 35.71
C PRO A 52 -17.13 -12.49 35.12
N VAL A 53 -17.47 -13.23 34.07
CA VAL A 53 -18.78 -13.18 33.41
C VAL A 53 -19.59 -14.40 33.86
N ALA A 54 -20.76 -14.19 34.46
CA ALA A 54 -21.64 -15.27 34.89
C ALA A 54 -22.17 -16.09 33.69
N GLU A 55 -22.53 -17.35 33.92
CA GLU A 55 -23.07 -18.22 32.88
C GLU A 55 -24.38 -17.65 32.29
N ASN A 56 -24.50 -17.74 30.96
CA ASN A 56 -25.62 -17.23 30.18
C ASN A 56 -25.81 -15.69 30.26
N VAL A 57 -24.75 -14.95 30.59
CA VAL A 57 -24.73 -13.48 30.67
C VAL A 57 -23.73 -12.92 29.66
N ALA A 58 -24.05 -11.75 29.11
CA ALA A 58 -23.09 -10.92 28.39
C ALA A 58 -22.83 -9.61 29.13
N VAL A 59 -21.56 -9.23 29.19
CA VAL A 59 -21.10 -7.98 29.82
C VAL A 59 -20.56 -7.04 28.75
N TYR A 60 -20.97 -5.78 28.81
CA TYR A 60 -20.53 -4.76 27.88
C TYR A 60 -19.11 -4.30 28.19
N ARG A 61 -18.24 -4.31 27.17
CA ARG A 61 -16.82 -3.95 27.26
C ARG A 61 -16.52 -2.55 26.70
N GLY A 62 -17.53 -1.84 26.22
CA GLY A 62 -17.36 -0.56 25.52
C GLY A 62 -17.45 -0.70 23.99
N TYR A 63 -17.75 0.40 23.31
CA TYR A 63 -17.75 0.54 21.85
C TYR A 63 -18.54 -0.53 21.07
N GLY A 64 -19.62 -1.06 21.65
CA GLY A 64 -20.45 -2.09 21.02
C GLY A 64 -19.93 -3.52 21.22
N GLN A 65 -18.80 -3.69 21.91
CA GLN A 65 -18.18 -4.99 22.18
C GLN A 65 -18.72 -5.59 23.47
N TRP A 66 -18.95 -6.90 23.46
CA TRP A 66 -19.44 -7.67 24.59
C TRP A 66 -18.52 -8.86 24.88
N ALA A 67 -18.49 -9.30 26.13
CA ALA A 67 -18.02 -10.64 26.50
C ALA A 67 -19.23 -11.46 26.92
N ALA A 68 -19.56 -12.48 26.15
CA ALA A 68 -20.69 -13.38 26.40
C ALA A 68 -20.17 -14.71 26.96
N ASN A 69 -20.70 -15.16 28.10
CA ASN A 69 -20.43 -16.49 28.62
C ASN A 69 -21.60 -17.41 28.26
N ALA A 70 -21.36 -18.32 27.34
CA ALA A 70 -22.36 -19.29 26.86
C ALA A 70 -21.65 -20.60 26.51
N ASP A 71 -22.39 -21.71 26.52
CA ASP A 71 -21.89 -23.03 26.07
C ASP A 71 -20.59 -23.49 26.76
N GLY A 72 -20.35 -23.05 28.00
CA GLY A 72 -19.14 -23.37 28.76
C GLY A 72 -17.89 -22.57 28.35
N GLY A 73 -18.03 -21.48 27.59
CA GLY A 73 -16.93 -20.65 27.12
C GLY A 73 -17.24 -19.15 27.06
N ILE A 74 -16.18 -18.33 27.02
CA ILE A 74 -16.29 -16.90 26.78
C ILE A 74 -16.13 -16.62 25.29
N HIS A 75 -17.12 -15.92 24.72
CA HIS A 75 -17.16 -15.49 23.34
C HIS A 75 -17.12 -13.96 23.26
N GLY A 76 -16.48 -13.44 22.22
CA GLY A 76 -16.64 -12.03 21.86
C GLY A 76 -18.03 -11.80 21.27
N GLY A 77 -18.68 -10.71 21.65
CA GLY A 77 -19.99 -10.33 21.11
C GLY A 77 -19.93 -9.00 20.37
N LEU A 78 -20.52 -8.95 19.18
CA LEU A 78 -20.72 -7.75 18.38
C LEU A 78 -22.15 -7.28 18.56
N GLY A 79 -22.36 -6.21 19.32
CA GLY A 79 -23.69 -5.66 19.55
C GLY A 79 -24.19 -4.91 18.31
N ILE A 80 -25.20 -5.43 17.64
CA ILE A 80 -25.95 -4.71 16.59
C ILE A 80 -27.11 -4.00 17.29
N VAL A 81 -26.84 -2.78 17.74
CA VAL A 81 -27.71 -2.00 18.61
C VAL A 81 -28.20 -0.74 17.90
N PRO A 82 -29.47 -0.32 18.07
CA PRO A 82 -29.92 0.99 17.58
C PRO A 82 -29.09 2.15 18.15
N ASP A 83 -28.87 3.20 17.34
CA ASP A 83 -27.95 4.31 17.68
C ASP A 83 -28.26 4.99 19.02
N HIS A 84 -29.54 5.21 19.33
CA HIS A 84 -29.95 5.84 20.59
C HIS A 84 -29.52 5.02 21.82
N LEU A 85 -29.61 3.70 21.72
CA LEU A 85 -29.22 2.80 22.79
C LEU A 85 -27.70 2.61 22.82
N ALA A 86 -27.04 2.58 21.66
CA ALA A 86 -25.58 2.55 21.59
C ALA A 86 -24.94 3.75 22.31
N HIS A 87 -25.50 4.96 22.15
CA HIS A 87 -25.04 6.15 22.88
C HIS A 87 -25.23 6.00 24.39
N THR A 88 -26.37 5.46 24.83
CA THR A 88 -26.67 5.25 26.26
C THR A 88 -25.71 4.25 26.89
N LEU A 89 -25.50 3.10 26.24
CA LEU A 89 -24.56 2.06 26.68
C LEU A 89 -23.13 2.60 26.78
N ARG A 90 -22.68 3.40 25.81
CA ARG A 90 -21.35 4.02 25.84
C ARG A 90 -21.21 5.00 27.00
N LYS A 91 -22.20 5.85 27.22
CA LYS A 91 -22.19 6.82 28.32
C LYS A 91 -22.17 6.13 29.68
N ASP A 92 -23.03 5.14 29.89
CA ASP A 92 -23.09 4.39 31.13
C ASP A 92 -21.78 3.64 31.42
N HIS A 93 -21.15 3.08 30.38
CA HIS A 93 -19.84 2.46 30.49
C HIS A 93 -18.73 3.46 30.83
N ALA A 94 -18.72 4.63 30.19
CA ALA A 94 -17.78 5.71 30.49
C ALA A 94 -17.93 6.25 31.92
N ASP A 95 -19.16 6.25 32.46
CA ASP A 95 -19.46 6.56 33.86
C ASP A 95 -19.06 5.44 34.84
N GLY A 96 -18.47 4.34 34.35
CA GLY A 96 -17.98 3.21 35.14
C GLY A 96 -19.06 2.21 35.56
N LYS A 97 -20.25 2.27 34.97
CA LYS A 97 -21.33 1.31 35.27
C LYS A 97 -21.05 -0.03 34.58
N SER A 98 -21.19 -1.12 35.33
CA SER A 98 -21.25 -2.46 34.73
C SER A 98 -22.60 -2.63 34.05
N ILE A 99 -22.58 -3.03 32.77
CA ILE A 99 -23.78 -3.29 31.99
C ILE A 99 -23.79 -4.77 31.64
N GLU A 100 -24.75 -5.48 32.21
CA GLU A 100 -24.90 -6.92 32.06
C GLU A 100 -26.29 -7.23 31.50
N VAL A 101 -26.34 -8.19 30.60
CA VAL A 101 -27.58 -8.60 29.93
C VAL A 101 -27.68 -10.11 29.91
N GLN A 102 -28.87 -10.63 30.19
CA GLN A 102 -29.16 -12.04 30.06
C GLN A 102 -29.17 -12.42 28.58
N LEU A 103 -28.43 -13.46 28.20
CA LEU A 103 -28.50 -14.02 26.86
C LEU A 103 -29.85 -14.74 26.69
N GLY A 104 -30.60 -14.34 25.67
CA GLY A 104 -31.81 -15.03 25.25
C GLY A 104 -31.50 -16.19 24.30
N GLU A 105 -32.52 -16.60 23.54
CA GLU A 105 -32.39 -17.67 22.56
C GLU A 105 -31.30 -17.37 21.51
N TYR A 106 -30.48 -18.37 21.22
CA TYR A 106 -29.45 -18.31 20.19
C TYR A 106 -30.04 -18.65 18.83
N ASP A 107 -30.01 -17.68 17.92
CA ASP A 107 -30.38 -17.85 16.53
C ASP A 107 -29.19 -18.45 15.77
N GLN A 108 -29.32 -19.71 15.35
CA GLN A 108 -28.27 -20.43 14.63
C GLN A 108 -28.03 -19.88 13.23
N ASP A 109 -29.05 -19.32 12.57
CA ASP A 109 -28.93 -18.77 11.22
C ASP A 109 -28.26 -17.39 11.26
N ALA A 110 -28.56 -16.59 12.28
CA ALA A 110 -27.96 -15.27 12.47
C ALA A 110 -26.65 -15.29 13.28
N ASN A 111 -26.26 -16.45 13.83
CA ASN A 111 -25.14 -16.61 14.77
C ASN A 111 -25.17 -15.59 15.91
N ALA A 112 -26.36 -15.34 16.48
CA ALA A 112 -26.57 -14.23 17.39
C ALA A 112 -27.51 -14.58 18.54
N TRP A 113 -27.27 -13.98 19.70
CA TRP A 113 -28.19 -14.02 20.82
C TRP A 113 -29.16 -12.85 20.74
N ASN A 114 -30.45 -13.13 20.94
CA ASN A 114 -31.47 -12.10 21.12
C ASN A 114 -31.44 -11.60 22.56
N VAL A 115 -31.33 -10.28 22.73
CA VAL A 115 -31.14 -9.65 24.04
C VAL A 115 -32.13 -8.51 24.21
N THR A 116 -32.62 -8.35 25.44
CA THR A 116 -33.47 -7.23 25.84
C THR A 116 -32.81 -6.46 26.96
N TYR A 117 -32.61 -5.15 26.77
CA TYR A 117 -32.06 -4.26 27.79
C TYR A 117 -32.84 -2.95 27.78
N ALA A 118 -33.25 -2.48 28.96
CA ALA A 118 -34.00 -1.23 29.13
C ALA A 118 -35.24 -1.10 28.19
N GLY A 119 -35.93 -2.21 27.91
CA GLY A 119 -37.12 -2.23 27.04
C GLY A 119 -36.82 -2.24 25.53
N ALA A 120 -35.55 -2.26 25.13
CA ALA A 120 -35.14 -2.34 23.74
C ALA A 120 -34.59 -3.74 23.41
N HIS A 121 -34.96 -4.24 22.23
CA HIS A 121 -34.51 -5.52 21.70
C HIS A 121 -33.36 -5.32 20.71
N PHE A 122 -32.26 -6.03 20.90
CA PHE A 122 -31.12 -6.01 19.99
C PHE A 122 -30.44 -7.37 19.94
N ARG A 123 -29.47 -7.52 19.04
CA ARG A 123 -28.75 -8.77 18.81
C ARG A 123 -27.29 -8.63 19.17
N ILE A 124 -26.74 -9.64 19.83
CA ILE A 124 -25.30 -9.81 20.06
C ILE A 124 -24.84 -10.93 19.14
N VAL A 125 -24.15 -10.59 18.05
CA VAL A 125 -23.59 -11.57 17.13
C VAL A 125 -22.32 -12.15 17.73
N ARG A 126 -22.20 -13.48 17.72
CA ARG A 126 -21.01 -14.17 18.20
C ARG A 126 -19.83 -13.87 17.29
N ALA A 127 -18.78 -13.25 17.81
CA ALA A 127 -17.67 -12.76 17.03
C ALA A 127 -17.00 -13.89 16.25
N ASP A 128 -16.68 -15.04 16.84
CA ASP A 128 -16.03 -16.19 16.16
C ASP A 128 -16.88 -16.84 15.06
N ALA A 129 -18.19 -16.58 15.02
CA ALA A 129 -19.10 -17.08 13.98
C ALA A 129 -19.69 -15.97 13.08
N ALA A 130 -19.33 -14.70 13.33
CA ALA A 130 -19.82 -13.56 12.58
C ALA A 130 -19.50 -13.65 11.09
N SER A 131 -20.48 -13.37 10.24
CA SER A 131 -20.25 -13.25 8.81
C SER A 131 -19.55 -11.93 8.48
N ILE A 132 -19.00 -11.83 7.26
CA ILE A 132 -18.47 -10.56 6.74
C ILE A 132 -19.55 -9.46 6.78
N ARG A 133 -20.82 -9.82 6.53
CA ARG A 133 -21.94 -8.88 6.56
C ARG A 133 -22.15 -8.30 7.97
N ASP A 134 -22.05 -9.14 9.00
CA ASP A 134 -22.23 -8.71 10.39
C ASP A 134 -21.10 -7.75 10.80
N LEU A 135 -19.87 -8.04 10.39
CA LEU A 135 -18.73 -7.15 10.62
C LEU A 135 -18.89 -5.82 9.86
N MET A 136 -19.39 -5.85 8.63
CA MET A 136 -19.70 -4.63 7.88
C MET A 136 -20.77 -3.79 8.56
N ILE A 137 -21.81 -4.41 9.12
CA ILE A 137 -22.85 -3.70 9.88
C ILE A 137 -22.27 -3.13 11.19
N PHE A 138 -21.57 -3.96 11.96
CA PHE A 138 -21.00 -3.57 13.25
C PHE A 138 -20.01 -2.41 13.14
N TYR A 139 -19.09 -2.48 12.17
CA TYR A 139 -18.12 -1.41 11.91
C TYR A 139 -18.69 -0.28 11.04
N ASN A 140 -19.96 -0.34 10.63
CA ASN A 140 -20.59 0.59 9.71
C ASN A 140 -19.74 0.83 8.44
N VAL A 141 -19.33 -0.25 7.79
CA VAL A 141 -18.52 -0.23 6.57
C VAL A 141 -19.43 0.09 5.38
N THR A 142 -19.76 1.37 5.24
CA THR A 142 -20.57 1.92 4.15
C THR A 142 -19.83 3.09 3.49
N LEU A 143 -20.11 3.37 2.22
CA LEU A 143 -19.50 4.52 1.53
C LEU A 143 -19.91 5.88 2.12
N MET A 144 -21.02 5.90 2.85
CA MET A 144 -21.50 7.09 3.56
C MET A 144 -20.81 7.30 4.91
N ASN A 145 -20.06 6.31 5.40
CA ASN A 145 -19.26 6.47 6.61
C ASN A 145 -18.00 7.31 6.28
N PRO A 146 -17.82 8.50 6.89
CA PRO A 146 -16.67 9.36 6.63
C PRO A 146 -15.33 8.69 6.95
N ARG A 147 -15.28 7.74 7.89
CA ARG A 147 -14.06 6.98 8.20
C ARG A 147 -13.66 6.07 7.03
N VAL A 148 -14.63 5.39 6.41
CA VAL A 148 -14.40 4.55 5.23
C VAL A 148 -13.99 5.41 4.05
N LEU A 149 -14.69 6.51 3.81
CA LEU A 149 -14.41 7.42 2.70
C LEU A 149 -13.03 8.08 2.85
N GLY A 150 -12.68 8.52 4.06
CA GLY A 150 -11.35 9.05 4.38
C GLY A 150 -10.26 8.01 4.15
N GLY A 151 -10.48 6.78 4.61
CA GLY A 151 -9.61 5.65 4.32
C GLY A 151 -9.43 5.44 2.81
N LEU A 152 -10.52 5.41 2.04
CA LEU A 152 -10.51 5.25 0.59
C LEU A 152 -9.62 6.29 -0.09
N PHE A 153 -9.83 7.57 0.20
CA PHE A 153 -9.00 8.65 -0.36
C PHE A 153 -7.54 8.55 0.06
N LEU A 154 -7.24 8.17 1.30
CA LEU A 154 -5.87 7.95 1.76
C LEU A 154 -5.21 6.78 1.03
N GLY A 155 -5.94 5.70 0.76
CA GLY A 155 -5.46 4.59 -0.07
C GLY A 155 -5.13 5.01 -1.49
N VAL A 156 -6.00 5.80 -2.12
CA VAL A 156 -5.76 6.38 -3.45
C VAL A 156 -4.53 7.29 -3.43
N LEU A 157 -4.47 8.21 -2.47
CA LEU A 157 -3.37 9.15 -2.32
C LEU A 157 -2.05 8.42 -2.12
N LEU A 158 -2.02 7.36 -1.31
CA LEU A 158 -0.83 6.58 -1.04
C LEU A 158 -0.22 6.00 -2.31
N ALA A 159 -1.05 5.49 -3.24
CA ALA A 159 -0.56 4.99 -4.53
C ALA A 159 0.12 6.10 -5.35
N PHE A 160 -0.51 7.27 -5.46
CA PHE A 160 0.05 8.40 -6.21
C PHE A 160 1.29 9.01 -5.55
N VAL A 161 1.27 9.18 -4.22
CA VAL A 161 2.42 9.70 -3.46
C VAL A 161 3.60 8.75 -3.58
N PHE A 162 3.35 7.45 -3.48
CA PHE A 162 4.40 6.45 -3.67
C PHE A 162 5.06 6.58 -5.05
N CYS A 163 4.25 6.67 -6.12
CA CYS A 163 4.77 6.90 -7.47
C CYS A 163 5.54 8.22 -7.59
N ALA A 164 5.01 9.31 -7.02
CA ALA A 164 5.67 10.61 -7.10
C ALA A 164 7.05 10.58 -6.42
N LEU A 165 7.15 9.92 -5.26
CA LEU A 165 8.42 9.76 -4.55
C LEU A 165 9.42 8.93 -5.34
N THR A 166 9.01 7.78 -5.89
CA THR A 166 9.91 6.90 -6.67
C THR A 166 10.37 7.56 -7.96
N MET A 167 9.48 8.25 -8.68
CA MET A 167 9.86 8.98 -9.90
C MET A 167 10.83 10.13 -9.61
N ASN A 168 10.56 10.91 -8.55
CA ASN A 168 11.41 12.03 -8.19
C ASN A 168 12.79 11.56 -7.69
N ALA A 169 12.84 10.42 -6.98
CA ALA A 169 14.10 9.75 -6.61
C ALA A 169 14.92 9.32 -7.84
N VAL A 170 14.29 8.68 -8.82
CA VAL A 170 14.96 8.31 -10.08
C VAL A 170 15.45 9.55 -10.81
N GLY A 171 14.65 10.62 -10.89
CA GLY A 171 15.05 11.88 -11.52
C GLY A 171 16.30 12.49 -10.87
N ARG A 172 16.37 12.53 -9.53
CA ARG A 172 17.56 13.02 -8.80
C ARG A 172 18.79 12.15 -9.07
N ALA A 173 18.65 10.82 -9.02
CA ALA A 173 19.75 9.89 -9.28
C ALA A 173 20.24 10.00 -10.73
N ALA A 174 19.32 10.08 -11.69
CA ALA A 174 19.62 10.26 -13.11
C ALA A 174 20.34 11.60 -13.37
N TYR A 175 19.94 12.67 -12.70
CA TYR A 175 20.61 13.97 -12.81
C TYR A 175 22.06 13.92 -12.31
N ARG A 176 22.30 13.27 -11.17
CA ARG A 176 23.67 13.05 -10.65
C ARG A 176 24.50 12.19 -11.60
N MET A 177 23.93 11.11 -12.13
CA MET A 177 24.56 10.24 -13.11
C MET A 177 24.93 11.02 -14.39
N MET A 178 24.01 11.85 -14.90
CA MET A 178 24.23 12.64 -16.11
C MET A 178 25.35 13.68 -15.92
N ASN A 179 25.40 14.36 -14.77
CA ASN A 179 26.49 15.29 -14.46
C ASN A 179 27.83 14.57 -14.33
N GLU A 180 27.86 13.37 -13.76
CA GLU A 180 29.08 12.56 -13.66
C GLU A 180 29.58 12.11 -15.04
N CYS A 181 28.69 11.59 -15.89
CA CYS A 181 29.03 11.27 -17.28
C CYS A 181 29.56 12.50 -18.04
N ARG A 182 28.93 13.68 -17.86
CA ARG A 182 29.39 14.94 -18.47
C ARG A 182 30.79 15.33 -17.98
N ARG A 183 31.07 15.17 -16.68
CA ARG A 183 32.38 15.43 -16.09
C ARG A 183 33.44 14.50 -16.68
N GLN A 184 33.18 13.19 -16.74
CA GLN A 184 34.11 12.23 -17.33
C GLN A 184 34.32 12.49 -18.82
N PHE A 185 33.26 12.75 -19.60
CA PHE A 185 33.38 13.10 -21.01
C PHE A 185 34.15 14.41 -21.24
N GLY A 186 34.05 15.39 -20.34
CA GLY A 186 34.88 16.58 -20.36
C GLY A 186 36.37 16.25 -20.26
N LYS A 187 36.76 15.46 -19.25
CA LYS A 187 38.15 15.00 -19.08
C LYS A 187 38.65 14.14 -20.24
N MET A 188 37.80 13.26 -20.78
CA MET A 188 38.14 12.45 -21.94
C MET A 188 38.44 13.32 -23.17
N ARG A 189 37.62 14.36 -23.41
CA ARG A 189 37.85 15.32 -24.50
C ARG A 189 39.18 16.06 -24.36
N GLU A 190 39.54 16.47 -23.14
CA GLU A 190 40.83 17.12 -22.87
C GLU A 190 42.00 16.16 -23.15
N ALA A 191 41.87 14.89 -22.74
CA ALA A 191 42.86 13.86 -23.04
C ALA A 191 43.00 13.59 -24.55
N PHE A 192 41.91 13.57 -25.30
CA PHE A 192 41.94 13.42 -26.76
C PHE A 192 42.60 14.61 -27.46
N LYS A 193 42.35 15.84 -26.99
CA LYS A 193 43.04 17.04 -27.47
C LYS A 193 44.55 16.95 -27.21
N ALA A 194 44.96 16.52 -26.03
CA ALA A 194 46.37 16.36 -25.67
C ALA A 194 47.08 15.28 -26.51
N GLN A 195 46.34 14.28 -27.00
CA GLN A 195 46.85 13.22 -27.88
C GLN A 195 46.81 13.60 -29.38
N GLY A 196 46.39 14.82 -29.72
CA GLY A 196 46.40 15.33 -31.10
C GLY A 196 45.22 14.87 -31.97
N MET A 197 44.11 14.44 -31.37
CA MET A 197 42.90 14.08 -32.11
C MET A 197 42.28 15.32 -32.76
N ALA A 198 41.86 15.21 -34.02
CA ALA A 198 41.26 16.32 -34.77
C ALA A 198 39.97 16.82 -34.09
N GLU A 199 39.74 18.13 -34.10
CA GLU A 199 38.61 18.74 -33.40
C GLU A 199 37.24 18.31 -33.96
N GLU A 200 37.20 17.86 -35.22
CA GLU A 200 36.03 17.21 -35.83
C GLU A 200 35.76 15.83 -35.24
N ASP A 201 36.79 15.01 -35.03
CA ASP A 201 36.64 13.66 -34.46
C ASP A 201 36.32 13.71 -32.96
N ILE A 202 36.70 14.78 -32.26
CA ILE A 202 36.31 15.01 -30.85
C ILE A 202 34.82 15.37 -30.74
N LYS A 203 34.21 15.97 -31.77
CA LYS A 203 32.77 16.29 -31.78
C LYS A 203 31.90 15.07 -32.01
N ASP A 204 32.42 14.01 -32.63
CA ASP A 204 31.70 12.77 -32.91
C ASP A 204 32.01 11.67 -31.87
N PRO A 205 31.11 11.38 -30.91
CA PRO A 205 31.33 10.38 -29.88
C PRO A 205 31.55 8.96 -30.42
N MET A 206 31.12 8.68 -31.67
CA MET A 206 31.26 7.35 -32.28
C MET A 206 32.70 7.03 -32.70
N LYS A 207 33.54 8.06 -32.82
CA LYS A 207 34.95 7.93 -33.18
C LYS A 207 35.88 7.88 -31.97
N TRP A 208 35.35 8.03 -30.76
CA TRP A 208 36.16 8.12 -29.55
C TRP A 208 36.80 6.77 -29.20
N PRO A 209 38.07 6.76 -28.75
CA PRO A 209 38.65 5.62 -28.07
C PRO A 209 37.80 5.20 -26.87
N THR A 210 37.61 3.89 -26.70
CA THR A 210 36.79 3.34 -25.60
C THR A 210 37.41 3.54 -24.23
N LYS A 211 38.73 3.76 -24.16
CA LYS A 211 39.47 4.06 -22.92
C LYS A 211 40.53 5.12 -23.18
N VAL A 212 40.73 5.99 -22.20
CA VAL A 212 41.77 7.04 -22.26
C VAL A 212 42.36 7.26 -20.87
N GLN A 213 43.66 7.50 -20.80
CA GLN A 213 44.29 7.96 -19.56
C GLN A 213 44.36 9.48 -19.54
N HIS A 214 43.99 10.06 -18.39
CA HIS A 214 44.07 11.49 -18.14
C HIS A 214 44.48 11.69 -16.68
N GLU A 215 45.53 12.48 -16.43
CA GLU A 215 46.06 12.75 -15.08
C GLU A 215 46.39 11.48 -14.26
N GLY A 216 46.88 10.42 -14.93
CA GLY A 216 47.21 9.14 -14.27
C GLY A 216 46.00 8.26 -13.94
N VAL A 217 44.78 8.68 -14.30
CA VAL A 217 43.53 7.93 -14.10
C VAL A 217 42.99 7.44 -15.44
N GLN A 218 42.47 6.21 -15.48
CA GLN A 218 41.84 5.64 -16.68
C GLN A 218 40.33 5.94 -16.71
N TYR A 219 39.88 6.55 -17.79
CA TYR A 219 38.47 6.82 -18.09
C TYR A 219 37.96 5.89 -19.21
N PRO A 220 36.67 5.53 -19.23
CA PRO A 220 35.62 5.89 -18.27
C PRO A 220 35.74 5.15 -16.91
N GLN A 221 35.37 5.84 -15.84
CA GLN A 221 35.32 5.30 -14.47
C GLN A 221 33.93 4.79 -14.15
N TYR A 222 33.67 3.52 -14.48
CA TYR A 222 32.37 2.89 -14.22
C TYR A 222 32.03 2.79 -12.72
N ALA A 223 33.03 2.63 -11.86
CA ALA A 223 32.84 2.48 -10.42
C ALA A 223 32.19 3.73 -9.78
N GLU A 224 32.51 4.93 -10.27
CA GLU A 224 31.91 6.18 -9.80
C GLU A 224 30.42 6.24 -10.14
N CYS A 225 30.04 5.85 -11.35
CA CYS A 225 28.65 5.75 -11.77
C CYS A 225 27.88 4.74 -10.91
N VAL A 226 28.45 3.55 -10.67
CA VAL A 226 27.85 2.52 -9.81
C VAL A 226 27.68 2.99 -8.38
N ALA A 227 28.65 3.72 -7.83
CA ALA A 227 28.56 4.26 -6.47
C ALA A 227 27.41 5.28 -6.35
N ILE A 228 27.24 6.15 -7.35
CA ILE A 228 26.15 7.14 -7.38
C ILE A 228 24.78 6.46 -7.40
N SER A 229 24.57 5.47 -8.27
CA SER A 229 23.28 4.77 -8.35
C SER A 229 23.01 3.95 -7.09
N THR A 230 24.03 3.30 -6.52
CA THR A 230 23.90 2.49 -5.31
C THR A 230 23.52 3.33 -4.09
N ALA A 231 24.27 4.40 -3.82
CA ALA A 231 23.99 5.28 -2.69
C ALA A 231 22.64 6.00 -2.85
N GLY A 232 22.32 6.44 -4.08
CA GLY A 232 21.04 7.04 -4.39
C GLY A 232 19.87 6.08 -4.15
N ALA A 233 19.94 4.86 -4.67
CA ALA A 233 18.89 3.87 -4.49
C ALA A 233 18.66 3.53 -3.01
N GLN A 234 19.75 3.37 -2.23
CA GLN A 234 19.66 3.03 -0.80
C GLN A 234 19.02 4.13 0.04
N ALA A 235 19.39 5.38 -0.18
CA ALA A 235 18.82 6.50 0.59
C ALA A 235 17.35 6.74 0.22
N GLU A 236 17.03 6.68 -1.07
CA GLU A 236 15.73 7.07 -1.58
C GLU A 236 14.65 5.99 -1.38
N MET A 237 15.02 4.72 -1.17
CA MET A 237 14.04 3.65 -0.91
C MET A 237 13.43 3.69 0.50
N VAL A 238 14.10 4.33 1.47
CA VAL A 238 13.68 4.32 2.88
C VAL A 238 12.33 5.00 3.06
N LEU A 239 12.14 6.16 2.43
CA LEU A 239 10.92 6.95 2.61
C LEU A 239 9.67 6.23 2.05
N PRO A 240 9.63 5.76 0.79
CA PRO A 240 8.50 5.00 0.28
C PRO A 240 8.20 3.72 1.09
N ALA A 241 9.24 3.01 1.53
CA ALA A 241 9.08 1.81 2.36
C ALA A 241 8.49 2.13 3.74
N SER A 242 8.95 3.20 4.38
CA SER A 242 8.43 3.65 5.68
C SER A 242 6.94 4.04 5.59
N LEU A 243 6.54 4.73 4.52
CA LEU A 243 5.15 5.11 4.29
C LEU A 243 4.24 3.88 4.16
N ALA A 244 4.68 2.85 3.42
CA ALA A 244 3.92 1.63 3.25
C ALA A 244 3.65 0.87 4.56
N ILE A 245 4.49 1.05 5.58
CA ILE A 245 4.36 0.41 6.90
C ILE A 245 3.59 1.31 7.88
N LEU A 246 3.95 2.59 7.95
CA LEU A 246 3.41 3.52 8.94
C LEU A 246 1.97 3.95 8.63
N VAL A 247 1.64 4.15 7.35
CA VAL A 247 0.30 4.64 6.96
C VAL A 247 -0.82 3.67 7.36
N PRO A 248 -0.74 2.35 7.10
CA PRO A 248 -1.79 1.43 7.55
C PRO A 248 -2.01 1.41 9.06
N ILE A 249 -0.91 1.52 9.83
CA ILE A 249 -0.97 1.56 11.29
C ILE A 249 -1.65 2.86 11.75
N ALA A 250 -1.22 4.01 11.21
CA ALA A 250 -1.79 5.30 11.55
C ALA A 250 -3.28 5.39 11.17
N VAL A 251 -3.64 4.96 9.96
CA VAL A 251 -5.04 4.89 9.49
C VAL A 251 -5.85 3.96 10.38
N GLY A 252 -5.31 2.81 10.76
CA GLY A 252 -5.99 1.88 11.65
C GLY A 252 -6.21 2.44 13.05
N LEU A 253 -5.23 3.11 13.64
CA LEU A 253 -5.38 3.70 14.97
C LEU A 253 -6.32 4.91 14.98
N VAL A 254 -6.36 5.72 13.92
CA VAL A 254 -7.14 6.97 13.87
C VAL A 254 -8.56 6.74 13.32
N LEU A 255 -8.69 5.99 12.22
CA LEU A 255 -9.96 5.77 11.51
C LEU A 255 -10.57 4.38 11.79
N GLY A 256 -9.87 3.54 12.54
CA GLY A 256 -10.32 2.20 12.93
C GLY A 256 -10.36 1.20 11.78
N VAL A 257 -10.99 0.06 12.06
CA VAL A 257 -11.28 -0.98 11.07
C VAL A 257 -11.95 -0.44 9.80
N PRO A 258 -12.94 0.49 9.87
CA PRO A 258 -13.59 1.03 8.66
C PRO A 258 -12.61 1.80 7.76
N GLY A 259 -11.73 2.60 8.35
CA GLY A 259 -10.73 3.36 7.61
C GLY A 259 -9.69 2.47 6.94
N VAL A 260 -9.26 1.40 7.60
CA VAL A 260 -8.34 0.41 7.01
C VAL A 260 -8.99 -0.28 5.82
N ILE A 261 -10.24 -0.74 5.95
CA ILE A 261 -10.98 -1.34 4.83
C ILE A 261 -11.09 -0.35 3.66
N GLY A 262 -11.43 0.92 3.94
CA GLY A 262 -11.43 1.97 2.95
C GLY A 262 -10.08 2.12 2.24
N MET A 263 -8.99 2.23 3.00
CA MET A 263 -7.63 2.38 2.48
C MET A 263 -7.18 1.19 1.63
N LEU A 264 -7.47 -0.03 2.05
CA LEU A 264 -7.17 -1.24 1.26
C LEU A 264 -7.93 -1.24 -0.07
N MET A 265 -9.21 -0.86 -0.06
CA MET A 265 -10.03 -0.75 -1.28
C MET A 265 -9.54 0.36 -2.22
N GLY A 266 -9.23 1.53 -1.69
CA GLY A 266 -8.73 2.68 -2.46
C GLY A 266 -7.34 2.41 -3.04
N GLY A 267 -6.44 1.84 -2.24
CA GLY A 267 -5.08 1.48 -2.66
C GLY A 267 -5.07 0.36 -3.70
N LEU A 268 -5.94 -0.65 -3.55
CA LEU A 268 -6.09 -1.72 -4.53
C LEU A 268 -6.60 -1.19 -5.88
N THR A 269 -7.72 -0.46 -5.87
CA THR A 269 -8.38 -0.03 -7.11
C THR A 269 -7.53 0.97 -7.90
N SER A 270 -7.00 2.00 -7.23
CA SER A 270 -6.15 3.00 -7.88
C SER A 270 -4.76 2.46 -8.21
N GLY A 271 -4.12 1.76 -7.29
CA GLY A 271 -2.78 1.20 -7.48
C GLY A 271 -2.75 0.19 -8.61
N PHE A 272 -3.77 -0.65 -8.74
CA PHE A 272 -3.91 -1.58 -9.87
C PHE A 272 -3.99 -0.85 -11.22
N ALA A 273 -4.87 0.14 -11.33
CA ALA A 273 -5.06 0.90 -12.57
C ALA A 273 -3.78 1.65 -12.98
N ILE A 274 -3.13 2.32 -12.02
CA ILE A 274 -1.90 3.08 -12.26
C ILE A 274 -0.73 2.15 -12.60
N ALA A 275 -0.59 1.01 -11.92
CA ALA A 275 0.49 0.07 -12.19
C ALA A 275 0.43 -0.47 -13.62
N ILE A 276 -0.77 -0.84 -14.10
CA ILE A 276 -0.98 -1.31 -15.48
C ILE A 276 -0.68 -0.18 -16.47
N TYR A 277 -1.22 1.01 -16.21
CA TYR A 277 -0.97 2.19 -17.05
C TYR A 277 0.53 2.46 -17.20
N MET A 278 1.28 2.52 -16.09
CA MET A 278 2.71 2.84 -16.11
C MET A 278 3.55 1.75 -16.79
N ALA A 279 3.25 0.47 -16.52
CA ALA A 279 3.97 -0.64 -17.14
C ALA A 279 3.78 -0.67 -18.67
N ASN A 280 2.54 -0.46 -19.12
CA ASN A 280 2.21 -0.49 -20.54
C ASN A 280 2.70 0.77 -21.28
N ALA A 281 2.52 1.95 -20.68
CA ALA A 281 2.97 3.21 -21.30
C ALA A 281 4.49 3.23 -21.50
N GLY A 282 5.27 2.86 -20.48
CA GLY A 282 6.72 2.82 -20.62
C GLY A 282 7.20 1.72 -21.58
N GLY A 283 6.55 0.55 -21.58
CA GLY A 283 6.85 -0.50 -22.57
C GLY A 283 6.54 -0.08 -24.01
N ALA A 284 5.46 0.68 -24.20
CA ALA A 284 5.08 1.21 -25.50
C ALA A 284 6.08 2.26 -26.01
N TRP A 285 6.54 3.19 -25.17
CA TRP A 285 7.55 4.17 -25.56
C TRP A 285 8.88 3.54 -25.95
N ASP A 286 9.33 2.52 -25.21
CA ASP A 286 10.57 1.81 -25.53
C ASP A 286 10.46 1.05 -26.86
N ASN A 287 9.34 0.36 -27.09
CA ASN A 287 9.10 -0.32 -28.37
C ASN A 287 8.90 0.67 -29.53
N ALA A 288 8.31 1.85 -29.30
CA ALA A 288 8.22 2.90 -30.31
C ALA A 288 9.62 3.41 -30.70
N LYS A 289 10.51 3.64 -29.73
CA LYS A 289 11.92 3.97 -29.97
C LYS A 289 12.60 2.87 -30.80
N LYS A 290 12.49 1.60 -30.37
CA LYS A 290 13.07 0.46 -31.11
C LYS A 290 12.52 0.33 -32.53
N TYR A 291 11.23 0.62 -32.74
CA TYR A 291 10.62 0.62 -34.06
C TYR A 291 11.26 1.68 -34.98
N ILE A 292 11.45 2.91 -34.49
CA ILE A 292 12.15 3.96 -35.24
C ILE A 292 13.60 3.55 -35.54
N GLU A 293 14.29 2.91 -34.59
CA GLU A 293 15.67 2.44 -34.77
C GLU A 293 15.83 1.35 -35.86
N THR A 294 14.75 0.68 -36.25
CA THR A 294 14.77 -0.28 -37.39
C THR A 294 14.74 0.39 -38.77
N GLY A 295 14.72 1.73 -38.83
CA GLY A 295 14.72 2.50 -40.08
C GLY A 295 13.36 3.09 -40.45
N HIS A 296 12.31 2.78 -39.69
CA HIS A 296 11.02 3.44 -39.83
C HIS A 296 11.11 4.90 -39.33
N HIS A 297 10.34 5.80 -39.93
CA HIS A 297 10.29 7.23 -39.55
C HIS A 297 11.65 7.95 -39.50
N GLY A 298 12.59 7.58 -40.39
CA GLY A 298 13.87 8.28 -40.55
C GLY A 298 15.05 7.68 -39.80
N GLY A 299 14.86 6.62 -39.00
CA GLY A 299 15.96 5.87 -38.42
C GLY A 299 16.73 6.63 -37.32
N LYS A 300 17.88 6.06 -36.91
CA LYS A 300 18.73 6.61 -35.84
C LYS A 300 19.25 8.01 -36.18
N GLY A 301 19.18 8.92 -35.22
CA GLY A 301 19.64 10.30 -35.36
C GLY A 301 18.61 11.27 -35.95
N SER A 302 17.49 10.77 -36.49
CA SER A 302 16.35 11.59 -36.91
C SER A 302 15.68 12.30 -35.74
N ASP A 303 14.89 13.34 -36.02
CA ASP A 303 14.15 14.04 -34.97
C ASP A 303 13.06 13.15 -34.34
N ALA A 304 12.49 12.22 -35.12
CA ALA A 304 11.60 11.18 -34.59
C ALA A 304 12.34 10.26 -33.60
N HIS A 305 13.58 9.86 -33.91
CA HIS A 305 14.38 9.05 -32.99
C HIS A 305 14.70 9.80 -31.70
N LYS A 306 15.08 11.08 -31.78
CA LYS A 306 15.32 11.91 -30.58
C LYS A 306 14.05 12.03 -29.73
N ALA A 307 12.88 12.25 -30.34
CA ALA A 307 11.61 12.29 -29.63
C ALA A 307 11.26 10.94 -28.99
N GLY A 308 11.51 9.83 -29.68
CA GLY A 308 11.34 8.47 -29.16
C GLY A 308 12.26 8.18 -27.97
N VAL A 309 13.52 8.63 -28.03
CA VAL A 309 14.47 8.52 -26.91
C VAL A 309 13.97 9.32 -25.69
N VAL A 310 13.46 10.54 -25.89
CA VAL A 310 12.88 11.32 -24.78
C VAL A 310 11.69 10.57 -24.16
N GLY A 311 10.78 10.04 -24.98
CA GLY A 311 9.64 9.25 -24.49
C GLY A 311 10.07 8.02 -23.67
N ASP A 312 11.08 7.29 -24.13
CA ASP A 312 11.62 6.13 -23.42
C ASP A 312 12.25 6.54 -22.07
N THR A 313 13.03 7.63 -22.03
CA THR A 313 13.62 8.12 -20.76
C THR A 313 12.58 8.59 -19.75
N VAL A 314 11.40 9.04 -20.20
CA VAL A 314 10.25 9.31 -19.33
C VAL A 314 9.57 8.00 -18.89
N GLY A 315 9.52 7.02 -19.78
CA GLY A 315 8.94 5.70 -19.55
C GLY A 315 9.75 4.76 -18.63
N ASP A 316 11.07 4.96 -18.51
CA ASP A 316 11.94 4.15 -17.65
C ASP A 316 11.53 4.16 -16.17
N PRO A 317 11.36 5.31 -15.48
CA PRO A 317 10.87 5.32 -14.10
C PRO A 317 9.42 4.82 -13.95
N PHE A 318 8.62 4.86 -15.02
CA PHE A 318 7.27 4.32 -15.04
C PHE A 318 7.30 2.79 -15.04
N LYS A 319 7.99 2.20 -16.01
CA LYS A 319 7.96 0.75 -16.25
C LYS A 319 8.91 -0.02 -15.33
N ASP A 320 10.02 0.56 -14.86
CA ASP A 320 11.08 -0.18 -14.15
C ASP A 320 11.27 0.23 -12.69
N THR A 321 10.54 1.24 -12.20
CA THR A 321 10.56 1.61 -10.79
C THR A 321 9.14 1.67 -10.23
N SER A 322 8.37 2.69 -10.61
CA SER A 322 7.11 3.01 -9.93
C SER A 322 6.01 1.99 -10.20
N GLY A 323 5.80 1.62 -11.46
CA GLY A 323 4.76 0.68 -11.87
C GLY A 323 4.90 -0.70 -11.23
N PRO A 324 6.06 -1.37 -11.32
CA PRO A 324 6.28 -2.65 -10.65
C PRO A 324 6.20 -2.53 -9.12
N SER A 325 6.75 -1.48 -8.52
CA SER A 325 6.75 -1.33 -7.06
C SER A 325 5.35 -1.12 -6.46
N LEU A 326 4.36 -0.62 -7.23
CA LEU A 326 2.97 -0.55 -6.78
C LEU A 326 2.38 -1.92 -6.43
N ASN A 327 2.79 -2.99 -7.13
CA ASN A 327 2.31 -4.34 -6.79
C ASN A 327 2.76 -4.75 -5.38
N ILE A 328 3.96 -4.31 -4.97
CA ILE A 328 4.53 -4.60 -3.67
C ILE A 328 3.83 -3.75 -2.62
N LEU A 329 3.61 -2.46 -2.91
CA LEU A 329 2.87 -1.55 -2.03
C LEU A 329 1.50 -2.13 -1.67
N ILE A 330 0.71 -2.55 -2.65
CA ILE A 330 -0.65 -3.11 -2.44
C ILE A 330 -0.62 -4.33 -1.51
N LYS A 331 0.33 -5.25 -1.72
CA LYS A 331 0.48 -6.42 -0.84
C LYS A 331 0.97 -6.04 0.55
N LEU A 332 1.90 -5.08 0.63
CA LEU A 332 2.53 -4.66 1.88
C LEU A 332 1.54 -3.93 2.79
N ILE A 333 0.72 -3.01 2.26
CA ILE A 333 -0.31 -2.34 3.07
C ILE A 333 -1.35 -3.33 3.59
N SER A 334 -1.66 -4.36 2.79
CA SER A 334 -2.61 -5.41 3.16
C SER A 334 -2.06 -6.29 4.27
N ILE A 335 -0.82 -6.80 4.14
CA ILE A 335 -0.22 -7.66 5.17
C ILE A 335 0.05 -6.91 6.46
N VAL A 336 0.50 -5.65 6.40
CA VAL A 336 0.69 -4.81 7.59
C VAL A 336 -0.65 -4.60 8.30
N SER A 337 -1.73 -4.34 7.56
CA SER A 337 -3.07 -4.20 8.14
C SER A 337 -3.50 -5.48 8.87
N VAL A 338 -3.25 -6.66 8.29
CA VAL A 338 -3.53 -7.97 8.92
C VAL A 338 -2.73 -8.14 10.21
N VAL A 339 -1.42 -7.88 10.17
CA VAL A 339 -0.53 -8.06 11.33
C VAL A 339 -0.92 -7.15 12.50
N PHE A 340 -1.30 -5.90 12.21
CA PHE A 340 -1.66 -4.91 13.22
C PHE A 340 -3.15 -4.85 13.55
N ALA A 341 -3.98 -5.74 12.98
CA ALA A 341 -5.42 -5.78 13.24
C ALA A 341 -5.76 -5.87 14.74
N GLY A 342 -5.03 -6.68 15.51
CA GLY A 342 -5.24 -6.78 16.96
C GLY A 342 -4.98 -5.47 17.71
N LEU A 343 -3.93 -4.74 17.32
CA LEU A 343 -3.63 -3.41 17.87
C LEU A 343 -4.77 -2.44 17.55
N ILE A 344 -5.25 -2.45 16.30
CA ILE A 344 -6.31 -1.57 15.81
C ILE A 344 -7.62 -1.83 16.55
N VAL A 345 -8.03 -3.09 16.65
CA VAL A 345 -9.27 -3.49 17.34
C VAL A 345 -9.25 -3.06 18.81
N LYS A 346 -8.09 -3.14 19.47
CA LYS A 346 -7.94 -2.79 20.88
C LYS A 346 -7.94 -1.28 21.13
N TYR A 347 -7.15 -0.51 20.37
CA TYR A 347 -6.86 0.88 20.71
C TYR A 347 -7.58 1.92 19.84
N ALA A 348 -8.00 1.57 18.62
CA ALA A 348 -8.66 2.54 17.74
C ALA A 348 -9.95 3.12 18.32
N PRO A 349 -10.81 2.36 19.05
CA PRO A 349 -12.00 2.95 19.67
C PRO A 349 -11.66 4.01 20.72
N MET A 350 -10.66 3.77 21.56
CA MET A 350 -10.16 4.71 22.57
C MET A 350 -9.59 5.97 21.94
N ILE A 351 -8.78 5.81 20.89
CA ILE A 351 -8.20 6.93 20.15
C ILE A 351 -9.30 7.73 19.46
N GLY A 352 -10.26 7.06 18.84
CA GLY A 352 -11.43 7.66 18.21
C GLY A 352 -12.22 8.55 19.19
N GLU A 353 -12.43 8.09 20.42
CA GLU A 353 -13.09 8.89 21.45
C GLU A 353 -12.26 10.12 21.85
N MET A 354 -10.95 9.97 22.04
CA MET A 354 -10.04 11.09 22.37
C MET A 354 -10.05 12.21 21.31
N ILE A 355 -10.22 11.86 20.04
CA ILE A 355 -10.23 12.81 18.92
C ILE A 355 -11.65 13.22 18.48
N GLY A 356 -12.69 12.83 19.23
CA GLY A 356 -14.08 13.19 18.95
C GLY A 356 -14.68 12.48 17.72
N LEU A 357 -14.04 11.42 17.24
CA LEU A 357 -14.57 10.57 16.18
C LEU A 357 -15.46 9.44 16.72
N GLY A 358 -15.38 9.10 18.01
CA GLY A 358 -15.91 7.90 18.69
C GLY A 358 -17.36 7.49 18.44
#